data_AF-A0A285EI21-F1
#
_entry.id   AF-A0A285EI21-F1
#
_cell.length_a   1.000
_cell.length_b   1.000
_cell.length_c   1.000
_cell.angle_alpha   90.00
_cell.angle_beta   90.00
_cell.angle_gamma   90.00
#
_symmetry.space_group_name_H-M   'P 1'
#
loop_
_entity.id
_entity.type
_entity.pdbx_description
1 polymer ?
#
loop_
_entity_poly.entity_id
_entity_poly.type
_entity_poly.pdbx_seq_one_letter_code
_entity_poly.pdbx_strand_id
1 'polypeptide(L)' 'MAAAPFRPPWFGNRGVQVLAVGALLYVLVQLVRQLVDGQWGEAFLSFAWGVLFGYALVESLRFRRQQDAARDEPAPPGD' A
#
# COMPACT_ATOMS: atom_id res chain seq x y z
N MET A 1 -21.74 -11.79 -10.75
CA MET A 1 -20.36 -12.31 -10.78
C MET A 1 -19.47 -11.25 -10.15
N ALA A 2 -18.92 -11.49 -8.97
CA ALA A 2 -17.94 -10.57 -8.40
C ALA A 2 -16.69 -10.64 -9.28
N ALA A 3 -16.38 -9.56 -10.00
CA ALA A 3 -15.12 -9.48 -10.73
C ALA A 3 -13.99 -9.71 -9.71
N ALA A 4 -13.17 -10.72 -9.92
CA ALA A 4 -11.93 -10.86 -9.16
C ALA A 4 -11.21 -9.51 -9.30
N PRO A 5 -10.88 -8.82 -8.18
CA PRO A 5 -10.27 -7.51 -8.29
C PRO A 5 -9.04 -7.63 -9.18
N PHE A 6 -8.91 -6.75 -10.17
CA PHE A 6 -7.69 -6.70 -10.98
C PHE A 6 -6.56 -6.26 -10.05
N ARG A 7 -5.59 -7.15 -9.83
CA ARG A 7 -4.53 -7.00 -8.83
C ARG A 7 -3.20 -7.04 -9.57
N PRO A 8 -2.60 -5.87 -9.84
CA PRO A 8 -1.43 -5.81 -10.70
C PRO A 8 -0.24 -6.60 -10.13
N PRO A 9 0.51 -7.33 -10.96
CA PRO A 9 1.57 -8.23 -10.50
C PRO A 9 2.71 -7.51 -9.75
N TRP A 10 2.86 -6.20 -9.95
CA TRP A 10 3.88 -5.39 -9.27
C TRP A 10 3.53 -5.04 -7.81
N PHE A 11 2.30 -5.27 -7.33
CA PHE A 11 1.91 -4.95 -5.94
C PHE A 11 2.70 -5.73 -4.88
N GLY A 12 3.21 -6.93 -5.21
CA GLY A 12 4.07 -7.73 -4.32
C GLY A 12 5.54 -7.30 -4.31
N ASN A 13 5.95 -6.39 -5.21
CA ASN A 13 7.36 -6.01 -5.34
C ASN A 13 7.80 -5.10 -4.17
N ARG A 14 8.95 -5.42 -3.56
CA ARG A 14 9.58 -4.62 -2.49
C ARG A 14 9.79 -3.16 -2.91
N GLY A 15 10.11 -2.90 -4.17
CA GLY A 15 10.28 -1.53 -4.68
C GLY A 15 9.00 -0.69 -4.56
N VAL A 16 7.85 -1.28 -4.88
CA VAL A 16 6.55 -0.60 -4.76
C VAL A 16 6.18 -0.37 -3.29
N GLN A 17 6.51 -1.30 -2.40
CA GLN A 17 6.31 -1.13 -0.95
C GLN A 17 7.14 0.02 -0.38
N VAL A 18 8.41 0.11 -0.77
CA VAL A 18 9.29 1.22 -0.34
C VAL A 18 8.77 2.57 -0.85
N LEU A 19 8.34 2.63 -2.12
CA LEU A 19 7.74 3.85 -2.67
C LEU A 19 6.44 4.23 -1.96
N ALA A 20 5.58 3.26 -1.66
CA ALA A 20 4.33 3.49 -0.92
C ALA A 20 4.60 4.00 0.50
N VAL A 21 5.58 3.42 1.21
CA VAL A 21 6.00 3.89 2.54
C VAL A 21 6.58 5.30 2.46
N GLY A 22 7.45 5.57 1.49
CA GLY A 22 8.02 6.91 1.28
C GLY A 22 6.97 7.97 0.99
N ALA A 23 6.02 7.66 0.10
CA ALA A 23 4.89 8.54 -0.20
C ALA A 23 4.02 8.80 1.03
N LEU A 24 3.73 7.76 1.83
CA LEU A 24 2.95 7.88 3.05
C LEU A 24 3.63 8.82 4.07
N LEU A 25 4.93 8.64 4.29
CA LEU A 25 5.71 9.49 5.20
C LEU A 25 5.75 10.94 4.73
N TYR A 26 5.97 11.17 3.44
CA TYR A 26 5.96 12.50 2.85
C TYR A 26 4.62 13.22 3.06
N VAL A 27 3.51 12.51 2.82
CA VAL A 27 2.16 13.04 3.01
C VAL A 27 1.88 13.36 4.48
N LEU A 28 2.37 12.53 5.41
CA LEU A 28 2.24 12.77 6.85
C LEU A 28 2.97 14.05 7.30
N VAL A 29 4.18 14.27 6.79
CA VAL A 29 4.96 15.48 7.06
C VAL A 29 4.24 16.72 6.50
N GLN A 30 3.74 16.63 5.25
CA GLN A 30 2.97 17.72 4.64
C GLN A 30 1.69 18.04 5.42
N LEU A 31 0.96 17.02 5.85
CA LEU A 31 -0.25 17.18 6.67
C LEU A 31 0.06 17.95 7.96
N VAL A 32 1.09 17.55 8.70
CA VAL A 32 1.49 18.21 9.95
C VAL A 32 1.87 19.67 9.69
N ARG A 33 2.63 19.93 8.63
CA ARG A 33 3.03 21.29 8.25
C ARG A 33 1.81 22.16 7.92
N GLN A 34 0.90 21.67 7.09
CA GLN A 34 -0.31 22.38 6.70
C GLN A 34 -1.25 22.63 7.89
N LEU A 35 -1.33 21.70 8.85
CA LEU A 35 -2.07 21.88 10.11
C LEU A 35 -1.47 23.02 10.96
N VAL A 36 -0.14 23.06 11.11
CA VAL A 36 0.56 24.13 11.84
C VAL A 36 0.38 25.48 11.15
N ASP A 37 0.43 25.49 9.82
CA ASP A 37 0.26 26.70 9.00
C ASP A 37 -1.23 27.12 8.83
N GLY A 38 -2.18 26.39 9.42
CA GLY A 38 -3.62 26.68 9.32
C GLY A 38 -4.22 26.48 7.93
N GLN A 39 -3.55 25.73 7.05
CA GLN A 39 -4.00 25.45 5.68
C GLN A 39 -4.96 24.26 5.64
N TRP A 40 -6.16 24.43 6.20
CA TRP A 40 -7.13 23.35 6.40
C TRP A 40 -7.54 22.62 5.11
N GLY A 41 -7.64 23.34 3.99
CA GLY A 41 -7.99 22.75 2.70
C GLY A 41 -6.91 21.81 2.16
N GLU A 42 -5.64 22.23 2.21
CA GLU A 42 -4.54 21.36 1.80
C GLU A 42 -4.32 20.21 2.79
N ALA A 43 -4.47 20.48 4.10
CA ALA A 43 -4.38 19.45 5.13
C ALA A 43 -5.41 18.33 4.89
N PHE A 44 -6.65 18.67 4.56
CA PHE A 44 -7.67 17.68 4.18
C PHE A 44 -7.23 16.84 2.97
N LEU A 45 -6.69 17.48 1.94
CA LEU A 45 -6.22 16.78 0.74
C LEU A 45 -5.05 15.83 1.06
N SER A 46 -4.06 16.28 1.84
CA SER A 46 -2.98 15.44 2.33
C SER A 46 -3.50 14.26 3.15
N PHE A 47 -4.48 14.47 4.02
CA PHE A 47 -5.12 13.38 4.77
C PHE A 47 -5.77 12.34 3.84
N ALA A 48 -6.53 12.77 2.83
CA ALA A 48 -7.16 11.87 1.86
C ALA A 48 -6.11 11.04 1.09
N TRP A 49 -5.01 11.66 0.68
CA TRP A 49 -3.88 10.95 0.08
C TRP A 49 -3.24 9.94 1.05
N GLY A 50 -3.10 10.31 2.33
CA GLY A 50 -2.59 9.42 3.37
C GLY A 50 -3.43 8.15 3.52
N VAL A 51 -4.76 8.28 3.49
CA VAL A 51 -5.68 7.13 3.52
C VAL A 51 -5.49 6.23 2.29
N LEU A 52 -5.39 6.81 1.09
CA LEU A 52 -5.17 6.05 -0.14
C LEU A 52 -3.85 5.30 -0.14
N PHE A 53 -2.75 5.95 0.23
CA PHE A 53 -1.44 5.31 0.31
C PHE A 53 -1.39 4.26 1.44
N GLY A 54 -2.03 4.53 2.58
CA GLY A 54 -2.13 3.59 3.69
C GLY A 54 -2.88 2.32 3.29
N TYR A 55 -4.02 2.47 2.62
CA TYR A 55 -4.77 1.34 2.08
C TYR A 55 -3.95 0.55 1.06
N ALA A 56 -3.29 1.22 0.10
CA ALA A 56 -2.46 0.57 -0.90
C ALA A 56 -1.30 -0.22 -0.25
N LEU A 57 -0.68 0.34 0.80
CA LEU A 57 0.37 -0.33 1.56
C LEU A 57 -0.16 -1.58 2.26
N VAL A 58 -1.29 -1.49 2.97
CA VAL A 58 -1.91 -2.64 3.64
C VAL A 58 -2.23 -3.75 2.65
N GLU A 59 -2.83 -3.41 1.51
CA GLU A 59 -3.17 -4.40 0.50
C GLU A 59 -1.90 -5.00 -0.13
N SER A 60 -0.85 -4.22 -0.37
CA SER A 60 0.45 -4.73 -0.85
C SER A 60 1.11 -5.73 0.12
N LEU A 61 0.98 -5.51 1.43
CA LEU A 61 1.49 -6.43 2.45
C LEU A 61 0.65 -7.70 2.52
N ARG A 62 -0.68 -7.57 2.43
CA ARG A 62 -1.60 -8.70 2.36
C ARG A 62 -1.29 -9.59 1.16
N PHE A 63 -1.02 -8.99 0.00
CA PHE A 63 -0.60 -9.73 -1.18
C PHE A 63 0.69 -10.50 -0.99
N ARG A 64 1.69 -9.83 -0.43
CA ARG A 64 2.98 -10.46 -0.22
C ARG A 64 2.85 -11.69 0.68
N ARG A 65 2.04 -11.60 1.74
CA ARG A 65 1.71 -12.76 2.58
C ARG A 65 1.00 -13.87 1.81
N GLN A 66 0.08 -13.55 0.89
CA GLN A 66 -0.59 -14.54 0.05
C GLN A 66 0.35 -15.22 -0.94
N GLN A 67 1.29 -14.45 -1.53
CA GLN A 67 2.31 -14.98 -2.43
C GLN A 67 3.34 -15.86 -1.70
N ASP A 68 3.78 -15.43 -0.52
CA ASP A 68 4.69 -16.21 0.32
C ASP A 68 4.02 -17.52 0.75
N ALA A 69 2.74 -17.49 1.17
CA ALA A 69 1.99 -18.69 1.53
C ALA A 69 1.78 -19.67 0.36
N ALA A 70 1.51 -19.17 -0.86
CA ALA A 70 1.38 -20.01 -2.06
C ALA A 70 2.72 -20.58 -2.55
N ARG A 71 3.85 -19.97 -2.16
CA ARG A 71 5.20 -20.45 -2.50
C ARG A 71 5.66 -21.58 -1.57
N ASP A 72 5.18 -21.60 -0.33
CA ASP A 72 5.51 -22.62 0.66
C ASP A 72 4.63 -23.88 0.57
N GLU A 73 3.72 -23.95 -0.41
CA GLU A 73 2.94 -25.16 -0.71
C GLU A 73 3.92 -26.28 -1.17
N PRO A 74 4.01 -27.42 -0.47
CA PRO A 74 4.94 -28.47 -0.81
C PRO A 74 4.61 -29.02 -2.20
N ALA A 75 5.59 -29.00 -3.10
CA ALA A 75 5.48 -29.67 -4.38
C ALA A 75 5.03 -31.12 -4.14
N PRO A 76 4.00 -31.63 -4.84
CA PRO A 76 3.63 -33.03 -4.71
C PRO A 76 4.87 -33.87 -5.01
N PRO A 77 5.21 -34.87 -4.17
CA PRO A 77 6.33 -35.76 -4.46
C PRO A 77 6.06 -36.35 -5.85
N GLY A 78 6.96 -36.05 -6.79
CA GLY A 78 6.89 -36.62 -8.12
C GLY A 78 7.16 -38.11 -8.04
N ASP A 79 6.19 -38.89 -8.50
CA ASP A 79 6.31 -40.29 -8.91
C ASP A 79 5.74 -40.43 -10.33
#